data_AF-A0A520N846-F1
#
_entry.id   AF-A0A520N846-F1
#
_cell.length_a   1.000
_cell.length_b   1.000
_cell.length_c   1.000
_cell.angle_alpha   90.00
_cell.angle_beta   90.00
_cell.angle_gamma   90.00
#
_symmetry.space_group_name_H-M   'P 1'
#
loop_
_entity.id
_entity.type
_entity.pdbx_description
1 polymer ?
#
loop_
_entity_poly.entity_id
_entity_poly.type
_entity_poly.pdbx_seq_one_letter_code
_entity_poly.pdbx_strand_id
1 'polypeptide(L)' 'MIRSELLRQLAPVIADHLVVCNIGLPSQELHMIDDRATNFYMLGTMGLASSIGLGLALAQDKKVVVIDGDGS' A
#
# COMPACT_ATOMS: atom_id res chain seq x y z
N MET A 1 -16.79 -9.08 -3.54
CA MET A 1 -16.21 -8.05 -2.65
C MET A 1 -15.61 -6.97 -3.53
N ILE A 2 -15.94 -5.70 -3.30
CA ILE A 2 -15.37 -4.59 -4.08
C ILE A 2 -14.05 -4.18 -3.41
N ARG A 3 -13.04 -3.81 -4.20
CA ARG A 3 -11.70 -3.45 -3.75
C ARG A 3 -11.68 -2.40 -2.64
N SER A 4 -12.54 -1.39 -2.70
CA SER A 4 -12.67 -0.35 -1.66
C SER A 4 -13.10 -0.91 -0.31
N GLU A 5 -13.95 -1.93 -0.29
CA GLU A 5 -14.41 -2.58 0.94
C GLU A 5 -13.33 -3.47 1.55
N LEU A 6 -12.55 -4.16 0.70
CA LEU A 6 -11.33 -4.85 1.14
C LEU A 6 -10.37 -3.88 1.83
N LEU A 7 -10.11 -2.72 1.22
CA LEU A 7 -9.21 -1.72 1.80
C LEU A 7 -9.71 -1.20 3.15
N ARG A 8 -11.03 -1.01 3.32
CA ARG A 8 -11.63 -0.62 4.62
C ARG A 8 -11.44 -1.67 5.70
N GLN A 9 -11.57 -2.95 5.36
CA GLN A 9 -11.36 -4.05 6.31
C GLN A 9 -9.89 -4.27 6.62
N LEU A 10 -9.01 -4.05 5.64
CA LEU A 10 -7.56 -4.25 5.78
C LEU A 10 -6.88 -3.11 6.55
N ALA A 11 -7.33 -1.87 6.37
CA ALA A 11 -6.75 -0.67 6.99
C ALA A 11 -6.44 -0.80 8.50
N PRO A 12 -7.36 -1.27 9.37
CA PRO A 12 -7.04 -1.45 10.79
C PRO A 12 -6.04 -2.58 11.07
N VAL A 13 -5.94 -3.59 10.19
CA VAL A 13 -5.03 -4.73 10.36
C VAL A 13 -3.59 -4.35 10.02
N ILE A 14 -3.39 -3.40 9.11
CA ILE A 14 -2.06 -2.97 8.63
C ILE A 14 -1.60 -1.64 9.23
N ALA A 15 -2.35 -1.08 10.19
CA ALA A 15 -2.14 0.26 10.75
C ALA A 15 -0.76 0.47 11.39
N ASP A 16 -0.17 -0.58 11.97
CA ASP A 16 1.14 -0.54 12.65
C ASP A 16 2.33 -0.87 11.73
N HIS A 17 2.12 -0.89 10.41
CA HIS A 17 3.12 -1.29 9.43
C HIS A 17 3.45 -0.17 8.45
N LEU A 18 4.60 -0.31 7.78
CA LEU A 18 4.90 0.52 6.62
C LEU A 18 4.12 -0.05 5.44
N VAL A 19 3.32 0.77 4.78
CA VAL A 19 2.44 0.31 3.70
C VAL A 19 2.87 0.93 2.38
N VAL A 20 3.14 0.10 1.38
CA VAL A 20 3.37 0.53 0.00
C VAL A 20 2.11 0.18 -0.79
N CYS A 21 1.40 1.19 -1.29
CA CYS A 21 0.20 0.99 -2.08
C CYS A 21 0.46 1.31 -3.56
N ASN A 22 -0.02 0.43 -4.43
CA ASN A 22 0.10 0.53 -5.87
C ASN A 22 -0.56 1.81 -6.44
N ILE A 23 -0.18 2.16 -7.67
CA ILE A 23 -0.60 3.35 -8.39
C ILE A 23 -2.13 3.42 -8.60
N GLY A 24 -2.63 4.65 -8.66
CA GLY A 24 -3.97 4.96 -9.15
C GLY A 24 -5.02 4.86 -8.06
N LEU A 25 -6.16 4.24 -8.40
CA LEU A 25 -7.33 4.18 -7.52
C LEU A 25 -7.04 3.54 -6.15
N PRO A 26 -6.32 2.40 -6.02
CA PRO A 26 -6.03 1.81 -4.71
C PRO A 26 -5.35 2.79 -3.74
N SER A 27 -4.35 3.54 -4.22
CA SER A 27 -3.69 4.58 -3.43
C SER A 27 -4.65 5.71 -3.05
N GLN A 28 -5.48 6.19 -3.98
CA GLN A 28 -6.47 7.24 -3.69
C GLN A 28 -7.51 6.79 -2.66
N GLU A 29 -8.03 5.57 -2.79
CA GLU A 29 -9.00 5.04 -1.82
C GLU A 29 -8.37 4.79 -0.47
N LEU A 30 -7.16 4.22 -0.40
CA LEU A 30 -6.48 4.02 0.88
C LEU A 30 -6.19 5.38 1.55
N HIS A 31 -5.77 6.39 0.78
CA HIS A 31 -5.59 7.75 1.30
C HIS A 31 -6.90 8.35 1.83
N MET A 32 -8.02 8.18 1.13
CA MET A 32 -9.33 8.64 1.62
C MET A 32 -9.85 7.86 2.83
N ILE A 33 -9.52 6.57 2.93
CA ILE A 33 -9.98 5.68 4.00
C ILE A 33 -9.19 5.93 5.28
N ASP A 34 -7.86 6.02 5.19
CA ASP A 34 -6.97 5.96 6.36
C ASP A 34 -5.55 6.44 6.02
N ASP A 35 -5.42 7.74 5.72
CA ASP A 35 -4.12 8.38 5.48
C ASP A 35 -3.20 8.32 6.69
N ARG A 36 -1.94 7.98 6.46
CA ARG A 36 -0.91 7.87 7.51
C ARG A 36 0.45 8.24 6.95
N ALA A 37 1.29 8.80 7.82
CA ALA A 37 2.69 9.07 7.51
C ALA A 37 3.51 7.80 7.17
N THR A 38 3.03 6.61 7.55
CA THR A 38 3.64 5.31 7.24
C THR A 38 3.16 4.71 5.92
N ASN A 39 2.22 5.36 5.23
CA ASN A 39 1.75 4.94 3.92
C ASN A 39 2.56 5.65 2.83
N PHE A 40 3.06 4.87 1.88
CA PHE A 40 3.64 5.34 0.64
C PHE A 40 2.66 5.04 -0.50
N TYR A 41 2.16 6.11 -1.11
CA TYR A 41 1.26 6.06 -2.25
C TYR A 41 2.07 6.18 -3.53
N MET A 42 2.19 5.10 -4.29
CA MET A 42 2.99 5.11 -5.51
C MET A 42 2.32 5.99 -6.56
N LEU A 43 3.08 6.96 -7.10
CA LEU A 43 2.64 7.84 -8.17
C LEU A 43 3.53 7.62 -9.40
N GLY A 44 2.92 7.21 -10.51
CA GLY A 44 3.61 6.99 -11.78
C GLY A 44 4.31 5.63 -11.89
N THR A 45 4.04 4.94 -13.00
CA THR A 45 4.53 3.60 -13.39
C THR A 45 3.85 2.41 -12.69
N MET A 46 3.43 1.41 -13.48
CA MET A 46 2.87 0.14 -13.01
C MET A 46 4.00 -0.86 -12.71
N GLY A 47 3.77 -1.81 -11.79
CA GLY A 47 4.66 -2.94 -11.54
C GLY A 47 5.86 -2.69 -10.60
N LEU A 48 5.95 -1.53 -9.94
CA LEU A 48 7.08 -1.21 -9.04
C LEU A 48 6.76 -1.31 -7.55
N ALA A 49 5.49 -1.44 -7.15
CA ALA A 49 5.10 -1.42 -5.73
C ALA A 49 5.81 -2.55 -4.95
N SER A 50 5.87 -3.76 -5.51
CA SER A 50 6.60 -4.89 -4.92
C SER A 50 8.11 -4.65 -4.79
N SER A 51 8.75 -4.08 -5.82
CA SER A 51 10.20 -3.77 -5.80
C SER A 51 10.54 -2.68 -4.77
N ILE A 52 9.70 -1.64 -4.68
CA ILE A 52 9.83 -0.58 -3.68
C ILE A 52 9.65 -1.15 -2.28
N GLY A 53 8.61 -1.97 -2.07
CA GLY A 53 8.34 -2.63 -0.80
C GLY A 53 9.48 -3.53 -0.33
N LEU A 54 10.07 -4.32 -1.24
CA LEU A 54 11.24 -5.14 -0.93
C LEU A 54 12.45 -4.28 -0.55
N GLY A 55 12.75 -3.23 -1.33
CA GLY A 55 13.85 -2.31 -1.02
C GLY A 55 13.68 -1.65 0.36
N LEU A 56 12.45 -1.22 0.68
CA LEU A 56 12.12 -0.65 1.99
C LEU A 56 12.27 -1.70 3.11
N ALA A 57 11.85 -2.95 2.88
CA ALA A 57 12.00 -4.02 3.87
C ALA A 57 13.47 -4.35 4.15
N LEU A 58 14.35 -4.24 3.15
CA LEU A 58 15.79 -4.47 3.32
C LEU A 58 16.52 -3.32 4.03
N ALA A 59 15.95 -2.11 4.02
CA ALA A 59 16.58 -0.91 4.55
C ALA A 59 16.28 -0.61 6.03
N GLN A 60 15.36 -1.36 6.66
CA GLN A 60 14.91 -1.12 8.04
C GLN A 60 14.21 -2.37 8.65
N ASP A 61 14.02 -2.42 9.97
CA ASP A 61 13.55 -3.63 10.68
C ASP A 61 12.02 -3.77 10.86
N LYS A 62 11.24 -2.73 10.54
CA LYS A 62 9.77 -2.76 10.63
C LYS A 62 9.18 -3.60 9.50
N LYS A 63 8.02 -4.18 9.78
CA LYS A 63 7.22 -4.91 8.78
C LYS A 63 6.74 -3.97 7.67
N VAL A 64 6.92 -4.42 6.42
CA VAL A 64 6.44 -3.75 5.22
C VAL A 64 5.32 -4.59 4.60
N VAL A 65 4.21 -3.94 4.30
CA VAL A 65 3.07 -4.54 3.59
C VAL A 65 2.94 -3.87 2.23
N VAL A 66 2.91 -4.67 1.17
CA VAL A 66 2.67 -4.17 -0.19
C VAL A 66 1.25 -4.53 -0.60
N ILE A 67 0.49 -3.53 -1.01
CA ILE A 67 -0.82 -3.71 -1.64
C ILE A 67 -0.61 -3.51 -3.14
N ASP A 68 -0.43 -4.62 -3.84
CA ASP A 68 -0.23 -4.66 -5.29
C ASP A 68 -1.44 -5.25 -6.01
N GLY A 69 -1.76 -4.72 -7.19
CA GLY A 69 -2.88 -5.20 -8.00
C GLY A 69 -2.43 -6.32 -8.94
N ASP A 70 -3.36 -7.18 -9.37
CA ASP A 70 -3.10 -8.15 -10.44
C ASP A 70 -2.97 -7.49 -11.82
N GLY A 71 -3.63 -6.35 -12.01
CA GLY A 71 -3.60 -5.58 -13.25
C GLY A 71 -2.43 -4.59 -13.38
N SER A 72 -1.52 -4.54 -12.41
CA SER A 72 -0.32 -3.69 -12.44
C SER A 72 0.96 -4.47 -12.68
#